data_AF-A0AAW1HNG2-F1
#
_entry.id   AF-A0AAW1HNG2-F1
#
_cell.length_a   1.000
_cell.length_b   1.000
_cell.length_c   1.000
_cell.angle_alpha   90.00
_cell.angle_beta   90.00
_cell.angle_gamma   90.00
#
_symmetry.space_group_name_H-M   'P 1'
#
loop_
_entity.id
_entity.type
_entity.pdbx_description
1 polymer ?
#
loop_
_entity_poly.entity_id
_entity_poly.type
_entity_poly.pdbx_seq_one_letter_code
_entity_poly.pdbx_strand_id
1 'polypeptide(L)'
;MSVPNEDSTSYSQLSSQLFDDLLDSMTIEVASECHRIARLGLDRNLEVEDEELMLSAQAKVKVADSSNNNSEGSGKYVVDIFGQTHPAIANEVFDCMNCGRSIAAGRFAPHLEKCMGKGRKARQKVTRSSTSAQNQYSRGSPVSASSP
;
A
#
# COMPACT_ATOMS: atom_id res chain seq x y z
N MET A 1 51.68 -54.87 10.88
CA MET A 1 52.15 -54.28 9.61
C MET A 1 50.93 -54.07 8.73
N SER A 2 50.38 -52.86 8.70
CA SER A 2 49.19 -52.54 7.92
C SER A 2 49.61 -52.27 6.47
N VAL A 3 49.06 -53.03 5.54
CA VAL A 3 49.30 -52.90 4.09
C VAL A 3 48.76 -51.54 3.61
N PRO A 4 49.46 -50.80 2.74
CA PRO A 4 49.03 -49.49 2.30
C PRO A 4 47.82 -49.58 1.35
N ASN A 5 46.90 -48.63 1.50
CA ASN A 5 45.61 -48.53 0.83
C ASN A 5 45.75 -47.85 -0.55
N GLU A 6 46.59 -48.41 -1.42
CA GLU A 6 46.92 -47.83 -2.73
C GLU A 6 45.71 -47.83 -3.69
N ASP A 7 44.89 -48.88 -3.66
CA ASP A 7 43.74 -49.06 -4.56
C ASP A 7 42.63 -48.01 -4.33
N SER A 8 42.39 -47.63 -3.07
CA SER A 8 41.37 -46.61 -2.74
C SER A 8 41.77 -45.21 -3.21
N THR A 9 43.07 -44.94 -3.26
CA THR A 9 43.60 -43.63 -3.69
C THR A 9 43.56 -43.51 -5.21
N SER A 10 43.81 -44.60 -5.93
CA SER A 10 43.67 -44.64 -7.40
C SER A 10 42.21 -44.48 -7.83
N TYR A 11 41.26 -45.13 -7.14
CA TYR A 11 39.84 -45.02 -7.44
C TYR A 11 39.30 -43.60 -7.19
N SER A 12 39.70 -42.95 -6.09
CA SER A 12 39.28 -41.58 -5.81
C SER A 12 39.83 -40.59 -6.83
N GLN A 13 41.09 -40.76 -7.27
CA GLN A 13 41.68 -39.96 -8.35
C GLN A 13 40.93 -40.12 -9.68
N LEU A 14 40.60 -41.36 -10.06
CA LEU A 14 39.81 -41.63 -11.27
C LEU A 14 38.41 -41.02 -11.19
N SER A 15 37.76 -41.12 -10.02
CA SER A 15 36.44 -40.53 -9.79
C SER A 15 36.47 -39.00 -9.90
N SER A 16 37.51 -38.35 -9.37
CA SER A 16 37.67 -36.90 -9.49
C SER A 16 37.87 -36.49 -10.95
N GLN A 17 38.73 -37.21 -11.68
CA GLN A 17 39.00 -36.92 -13.09
C GLN A 17 37.72 -37.02 -13.95
N LEU A 18 36.92 -38.07 -13.76
CA LEU A 18 35.65 -38.23 -14.46
C LEU A 18 34.62 -37.14 -14.09
N PHE A 19 34.62 -36.72 -12.83
CA PHE A 19 33.76 -35.65 -12.38
C PHE A 19 34.15 -34.31 -13.00
N ASP A 20 35.45 -34.01 -13.06
CA ASP A 20 35.98 -32.80 -13.68
C ASP A 20 35.64 -32.76 -15.18
N ASP A 21 35.82 -33.88 -15.89
CA ASP A 21 35.46 -33.98 -17.31
C ASP A 21 33.95 -33.73 -17.54
N LEU A 22 33.09 -34.27 -16.66
CA LEU A 22 31.65 -34.07 -16.73
C LEU A 22 31.26 -32.62 -16.41
N LEU A 23 31.88 -32.03 -15.37
CA LEU A 23 31.66 -30.64 -15.00
C LEU A 23 32.08 -29.69 -16.12
N ASP A 24 33.22 -29.93 -16.75
CA ASP A 24 33.70 -29.11 -17.86
C ASP A 24 32.76 -29.21 -19.06
N SER A 25 32.29 -30.42 -19.39
CA SER A 25 31.28 -30.61 -20.45
C SER A 25 30.00 -29.82 -20.17
N MET A 26 29.44 -29.95 -18.96
CA MET A 26 28.23 -29.22 -18.57
C MET A 26 28.45 -27.70 -18.53
N THR A 27 29.62 -27.27 -18.07
CA THR A 27 29.97 -25.84 -17.98
C THR A 27 30.05 -25.22 -19.37
N ILE A 28 30.68 -25.91 -20.32
CA ILE A 28 30.77 -25.45 -21.71
C ILE A 28 29.37 -25.38 -22.34
N GLU A 29 28.51 -26.37 -22.12
CA GLU A 29 27.13 -26.35 -22.60
C GLU A 29 26.38 -25.12 -22.08
N VAL A 30 26.36 -24.90 -20.76
CA VAL A 30 25.69 -23.75 -20.14
C VAL A 30 26.28 -22.42 -20.62
N ALA A 31 27.61 -22.29 -20.64
CA ALA A 31 28.27 -21.08 -21.08
C ALA A 31 27.97 -20.77 -22.55
N SER A 32 27.94 -21.78 -23.42
CA SER A 32 27.62 -21.62 -24.83
C SER A 32 26.17 -21.19 -25.05
N GLU A 33 25.24 -21.70 -24.26
CA GLU A 33 23.82 -21.35 -24.34
C GLU A 33 23.57 -19.92 -23.83
N CYS A 34 24.17 -19.54 -22.69
CA CYS A 34 24.14 -18.15 -22.21
C CYS A 34 24.73 -17.18 -23.24
N HIS A 35 25.86 -17.54 -23.86
CA HIS A 35 26.46 -16.73 -24.92
C HIS A 35 25.56 -16.62 -26.15
N ARG A 36 24.91 -17.71 -26.55
CA ARG A 36 23.94 -17.72 -27.66
C ARG A 36 22.77 -16.78 -27.39
N ILE A 37 22.19 -16.86 -26.18
CA ILE A 37 21.09 -15.99 -25.74
C ILE A 37 21.53 -14.53 -25.78
N ALA A 38 22.68 -14.20 -25.19
CA ALA A 38 23.22 -12.83 -25.17
C ALA A 38 23.53 -12.31 -26.58
N ARG A 39 24.13 -13.12 -27.45
CA ARG A 39 24.46 -12.72 -28.83
C ARG A 39 23.25 -12.51 -29.72
N LEU A 40 22.18 -13.25 -29.50
CA LEU A 40 20.94 -13.12 -30.27
C LEU A 40 19.94 -12.15 -29.63
N GLY A 41 20.26 -11.59 -28.45
CA GLY A 41 19.35 -10.71 -27.71
C GLY A 41 18.08 -11.42 -27.26
N LEU A 42 18.14 -12.72 -26.97
CA LEU A 42 16.97 -13.53 -26.57
C LEU A 42 16.71 -13.49 -25.05
N ASP A 43 17.43 -12.64 -24.32
CA ASP A 43 17.28 -12.53 -22.88
C ASP A 43 15.99 -11.76 -22.54
N ARG A 44 14.90 -12.51 -22.36
CA ARG A 44 13.59 -11.95 -21.99
C ARG A 44 13.62 -11.17 -20.69
N ASN A 45 14.57 -11.43 -19.79
CA ASN A 45 14.64 -10.69 -18.52
C ASN A 45 15.23 -9.30 -18.73
N LEU A 46 16.28 -9.17 -19.55
CA LEU A 46 16.87 -7.87 -19.88
C LEU A 46 15.89 -6.95 -20.62
N GLU A 47 15.13 -7.47 -21.58
CA GLU A 47 14.12 -6.67 -22.30
C GLU A 47 13.04 -6.14 -21.35
N VAL A 48 12.56 -6.96 -20.42
CA VAL A 48 11.53 -6.57 -19.45
C VAL A 48 12.08 -5.55 -18.45
N GLU A 49 13.30 -5.72 -17.96
CA GLU A 49 13.96 -4.77 -17.04
C GLU A 49 14.19 -3.41 -17.72
N ASP A 50 14.68 -3.39 -18.96
CA ASP A 50 14.90 -2.16 -19.72
C ASP A 50 13.59 -1.42 -20.05
N GLU A 51 12.53 -2.16 -20.41
CA GLU A 51 11.20 -1.59 -20.63
C GLU A 51 10.60 -1.00 -19.34
N GLU A 52 10.70 -1.71 -18.20
CA GLU A 52 10.23 -1.22 -16.90
C GLU A 52 11.00 0.03 -16.45
N LEU A 53 12.33 0.03 -16.61
CA LEU A 53 13.19 1.17 -16.30
C LEU A 53 12.80 2.38 -17.14
N MET A 54 12.58 2.21 -18.44
CA MET A 54 12.16 3.26 -19.36
C MET A 54 10.77 3.81 -19.02
N LEU A 55 9.81 2.95 -18.70
CA LEU A 55 8.47 3.34 -18.22
C LEU A 55 8.56 4.14 -16.90
N SER A 56 9.41 3.71 -15.97
CA SER A 56 9.63 4.39 -14.70
C SER A 56 10.26 5.78 -14.87
N ALA A 57 11.22 5.90 -15.80
CA ALA A 57 11.85 7.17 -16.14
C ALA A 57 10.86 8.13 -16.79
N GLN A 58 10.05 7.63 -17.73
CA GLN A 58 9.00 8.43 -18.38
C GLN A 58 7.94 8.90 -17.38
N ALA A 59 7.53 8.06 -16.42
CA ALA A 59 6.61 8.46 -15.35
C ALA A 59 7.21 9.58 -14.49
N LYS A 60 8.49 9.50 -14.12
CA LYS A 60 9.18 10.55 -13.36
C LYS A 60 9.26 11.88 -14.10
N VAL A 61 9.50 11.86 -15.41
CA VAL A 61 9.54 13.08 -16.23
C VAL A 61 8.16 13.74 -16.31
N LYS A 62 7.09 12.96 -16.55
CA LYS A 62 5.70 13.48 -16.57
C LYS A 62 5.28 14.13 -15.23
N VAL A 63 5.80 13.63 -14.11
CA VAL A 63 5.56 14.21 -12.79
C VAL A 63 6.30 15.55 -12.60
N ALA A 64 7.48 15.73 -13.20
CA ALA A 64 8.28 16.94 -13.07
C ALA A 64 7.75 18.13 -13.90
N ASP A 65 7.20 17.87 -15.09
CA ASP A 65 6.64 18.92 -15.97
C ASP A 65 5.30 19.49 -15.48
N SER A 66 4.65 18.89 -14.47
CA SER A 66 3.40 19.38 -13.88
C SER A 66 3.61 20.56 -12.91
N SER A 67 4.66 21.36 -13.12
CA SER A 67 4.92 22.60 -12.38
C SER A 67 4.05 23.76 -12.90
N ASN A 68 2.72 23.61 -12.92
CA ASN A 68 1.81 24.75 -12.89
C ASN A 68 0.36 24.33 -12.56
N ASN A 69 0.03 24.16 -11.28
CA ASN A 69 -1.05 24.93 -10.68
C ASN A 69 -1.20 24.63 -9.18
N ASN A 70 -1.41 25.73 -8.47
CA ASN A 70 -1.63 25.88 -7.05
C ASN A 70 -2.79 25.00 -6.51
N SER A 71 -2.48 24.03 -5.65
CA SER A 71 -3.42 23.59 -4.60
C SER A 71 -2.66 22.98 -3.42
N GLU A 72 -2.51 23.76 -2.37
CA GLU A 72 -2.06 23.36 -1.04
C GLU A 72 -3.08 22.38 -0.44
N GLY A 73 -2.74 21.09 -0.47
CA GLY A 73 -3.58 20.01 0.03
C GLY A 73 -2.89 18.67 -0.24
N SER A 74 -2.23 18.14 0.78
CA SER A 74 -1.44 16.90 0.75
C SER A 74 -2.13 15.75 0.00
N GLY A 75 -1.66 15.48 -1.21
CA GLY A 75 -2.09 14.37 -2.05
C GLY A 75 -1.25 14.37 -3.31
N LYS A 76 0.04 14.01 -3.16
CA LYS A 76 0.91 13.71 -4.31
C LYS A 76 0.23 12.59 -5.08
N TYR A 77 -0.41 12.93 -6.18
CA TYR A 77 -1.25 12.03 -6.97
C TYR A 77 -0.45 10.78 -7.35
N VAL A 78 -0.70 9.68 -6.64
CA VAL A 78 -0.24 8.35 -7.00
C VAL A 78 -1.08 7.96 -8.21
N VAL A 79 -0.49 8.11 -9.39
CA VAL A 79 -1.03 7.54 -10.63
C VAL A 79 -1.02 6.03 -10.44
N ASP A 80 -2.18 5.38 -10.61
CA ASP A 80 -2.28 3.92 -10.48
C ASP A 80 -1.56 3.19 -11.65
N ILE A 81 -1.50 1.86 -11.59
CA ILE A 81 -0.84 1.04 -12.62
C ILE A 81 -1.48 1.19 -14.02
N PHE A 82 -2.71 1.74 -14.10
CA PHE A 82 -3.45 2.00 -15.33
C PHE A 82 -3.35 3.47 -15.79
N GLY A 83 -2.57 4.31 -15.11
CA GLY A 83 -2.43 5.71 -15.48
C GLY A 83 -3.56 6.62 -14.97
N GLN A 84 -4.45 6.15 -14.10
CA GLN A 84 -5.57 6.94 -13.59
C GLN A 84 -5.20 7.65 -12.30
N THR A 85 -5.71 8.88 -12.13
CA THR A 85 -5.56 9.67 -10.90
C THR A 85 -6.82 9.56 -10.05
N HIS A 86 -6.71 8.94 -8.88
CA HIS A 86 -7.83 8.84 -7.95
C HIS A 86 -7.83 10.02 -6.97
N PRO A 87 -9.02 10.54 -6.61
CA PRO A 87 -9.12 11.56 -5.58
C PRO A 87 -8.63 11.02 -4.24
N ALA A 88 -7.99 11.87 -3.43
CA ALA A 88 -7.45 11.50 -2.12
C ALA A 88 -8.50 10.94 -1.14
N ILE A 89 -9.78 11.24 -1.38
CA ILE A 89 -10.91 10.69 -0.64
C ILE A 89 -11.85 10.02 -1.65
N ALA A 90 -12.07 8.72 -1.47
CA ALA A 90 -13.01 7.97 -2.30
C ALA A 90 -14.45 8.41 -2.02
N ASN A 91 -15.15 8.85 -3.07
CA ASN A 91 -16.53 9.34 -3.02
C ASN A 91 -17.58 8.29 -3.41
N GLU A 92 -17.14 7.09 -3.80
CA GLU A 92 -18.04 5.99 -4.16
C GLU A 92 -18.94 5.64 -2.97
N VAL A 93 -20.22 5.42 -3.23
CA VAL A 93 -21.22 5.12 -2.19
C VAL A 93 -21.60 3.65 -2.29
N PHE A 94 -21.57 2.95 -1.16
CA PHE A 94 -22.01 1.55 -1.07
C PHE A 94 -22.86 1.32 0.17
N ASP A 95 -23.67 0.26 0.13
CA ASP A 95 -24.58 -0.07 1.22
C ASP A 95 -23.85 -0.88 2.30
N CYS A 96 -23.94 -0.41 3.55
CA CYS A 96 -23.41 -1.14 4.68
C CYS A 96 -24.17 -2.45 4.88
N MET A 97 -23.48 -3.59 4.74
CA MET A 97 -24.09 -4.91 4.89
C MET A 97 -24.67 -5.18 6.29
N ASN A 98 -24.29 -4.41 7.32
CA ASN A 98 -24.80 -4.58 8.68
C ASN A 98 -26.06 -3.75 9.00
N CYS A 99 -26.28 -2.61 8.33
CA CYS A 99 -27.44 -1.74 8.61
C CYS A 99 -28.21 -1.25 7.38
N GLY A 100 -27.79 -1.64 6.18
CA GLY A 100 -28.40 -1.27 4.91
C GLY A 100 -28.32 0.22 4.55
N ARG A 101 -27.56 1.03 5.29
CA ARG A 101 -27.39 2.47 4.95
C ARG A 101 -26.35 2.63 3.87
N SER A 102 -26.63 3.49 2.89
CA SER A 102 -25.68 3.93 1.88
C SER A 102 -24.65 4.87 2.50
N ILE A 103 -23.36 4.52 2.40
CA ILE A 103 -22.24 5.22 3.02
C ILE A 103 -21.15 5.44 1.98
N ALA A 104 -20.60 6.66 1.93
CA ALA A 104 -19.45 6.96 1.09
C ALA A 104 -18.19 6.21 1.60
N ALA A 105 -17.38 5.71 0.68
CA ALA A 105 -16.20 4.90 0.94
C ALA A 105 -15.22 5.57 1.90
N GLY A 106 -14.93 6.86 1.70
CA GLY A 106 -14.09 7.64 2.60
C GLY A 106 -14.62 7.80 4.04
N ARG A 107 -15.88 7.45 4.31
CA ARG A 107 -16.54 7.54 5.63
C ARG A 107 -16.94 6.18 6.19
N PHE A 108 -16.57 5.09 5.55
CA PHE A 108 -16.99 3.76 5.98
C PHE A 108 -16.39 3.35 7.33
N ALA A 109 -15.11 3.65 7.58
CA ALA A 109 -14.48 3.34 8.87
C ALA A 109 -15.15 4.06 10.07
N PRO A 110 -15.37 5.41 10.04
CA PRO A 110 -16.16 6.09 11.08
C PRO A 110 -17.61 5.58 11.22
N HIS A 111 -18.19 5.07 10.12
CA HIS A 111 -19.51 4.44 10.16
C HIS A 111 -19.47 3.11 10.91
N LEU A 112 -18.52 2.21 10.60
CA LEU A 112 -18.39 0.90 11.24
C LEU A 112 -18.20 1.01 12.76
N GLU A 113 -17.46 2.01 13.25
CA GLU A 113 -17.30 2.27 14.68
C GLU A 113 -18.64 2.46 15.41
N LYS A 114 -19.61 3.11 14.77
CA LYS A 114 -20.96 3.32 15.30
C LYS A 114 -21.90 2.17 14.98
N CYS A 115 -21.80 1.63 13.77
CA CYS A 115 -22.71 0.62 13.21
C CYS A 115 -22.48 -0.75 13.84
N MET A 116 -21.21 -1.16 13.97
CA MET A 116 -20.81 -2.43 14.56
C MET A 116 -20.45 -2.33 16.04
N GLY A 117 -20.61 -1.14 16.66
CA GLY A 117 -20.10 -0.68 17.97
C GLY A 117 -20.22 -1.58 19.20
N LYS A 118 -19.75 -2.82 19.10
CA LYS A 118 -19.47 -3.76 20.18
C LYS A 118 -18.16 -3.31 20.83
N GLY A 119 -18.24 -2.47 21.86
CA GLY A 119 -17.12 -2.33 22.80
C GLY A 119 -16.69 -0.94 23.25
N ARG A 120 -17.42 0.12 22.95
CA ARG A 120 -17.25 1.38 23.69
C ARG A 120 -18.59 1.84 24.21
N LYS A 121 -18.82 1.60 25.50
CA LYS A 121 -19.83 2.35 26.25
C LYS A 121 -19.35 3.79 26.25
N ALA A 122 -19.69 4.56 25.21
CA ALA A 122 -19.70 6.00 25.32
C ALA A 122 -20.60 6.29 26.51
N ARG A 123 -20.01 6.74 27.62
CA ARG A 123 -20.75 7.20 28.79
C ARG A 123 -21.84 8.11 28.25
N GLN A 124 -23.10 7.70 28.36
CA GLN A 124 -24.21 8.56 28.00
C GLN A 124 -23.95 9.88 28.73
N LYS A 125 -23.73 10.95 27.97
CA LYS A 125 -23.68 12.28 28.55
C LYS A 125 -25.13 12.53 28.98
N VAL A 126 -25.42 12.19 30.23
CA VAL A 126 -26.66 12.58 30.90
C VAL A 126 -26.63 14.11 30.88
N THR A 127 -27.32 14.70 29.92
CA THR A 127 -27.83 16.06 30.07
C THR A 127 -28.81 15.98 31.23
N ARG A 128 -28.33 16.30 32.45
CA ARG A 128 -29.19 16.67 33.58
C ARG A 128 -29.86 17.99 33.22
N SER A 129 -30.82 17.94 32.31
CA SER A 129 -31.82 18.99 32.16
C SER A 129 -32.95 18.65 33.12
N SER A 130 -32.71 18.88 34.41
CA SER A 130 -33.70 18.70 35.47
C SER A 130 -33.54 19.83 36.49
N THR A 131 -33.94 21.04 36.10
CA THR A 131 -34.58 22.10 36.90
C THR A 131 -34.43 23.45 36.20
N SER A 132 -35.34 23.72 35.27
CA SER A 132 -35.81 25.08 35.01
C SER A 132 -36.70 25.51 36.19
N ALA A 133 -36.10 25.99 37.27
CA ALA A 133 -36.83 26.65 38.36
C ALA A 133 -35.88 27.56 39.15
N GLN A 134 -36.37 28.76 39.42
CA GLN A 134 -35.76 29.83 40.21
C GLN A 134 -34.48 30.46 39.63
N ASN A 135 -34.58 31.68 39.11
CA ASN A 135 -34.32 32.87 39.94
C ASN A 135 -34.46 34.17 39.13
N GLN A 136 -35.69 34.61 38.83
CA GLN A 136 -35.95 35.99 38.38
C GLN A 136 -37.29 36.48 38.95
N TYR A 137 -37.34 36.69 40.27
CA TYR A 137 -38.32 37.58 40.88
C TYR A 137 -37.75 38.14 42.18
N SER A 138 -37.65 39.47 42.24
CA SER A 138 -37.33 40.39 43.36
C SER A 138 -36.39 41.45 42.78
N ARG A 139 -36.88 42.59 42.28
CA ARG A 139 -37.48 43.67 43.09
C ARG A 139 -38.58 44.39 42.32
N GLY A 140 -39.70 44.67 43.01
CA GLY A 140 -40.81 45.52 42.54
C GLY A 140 -40.35 46.95 42.22
N SER A 141 -41.07 47.79 41.45
CA SER A 141 -42.51 48.10 41.29
C SER A 141 -42.62 49.64 41.45
N PRO A 142 -43.67 50.37 41.02
CA PRO A 142 -44.27 50.49 39.68
C PRO A 142 -44.51 51.98 39.27
N VAL A 143 -45.31 52.20 38.20
CA VAL A 143 -46.17 53.40 37.91
C VAL A 143 -45.44 54.63 37.32
N SER A 144 -45.90 55.34 36.26
CA SER A 144 -47.06 55.25 35.36
C SER A 144 -46.82 56.11 34.12
N ALA A 145 -47.64 55.86 33.10
CA ALA A 145 -47.65 56.44 31.76
C ALA A 145 -47.91 57.95 31.66
N SER A 146 -47.40 58.56 30.58
CA SER A 146 -48.20 59.34 29.61
C SER A 146 -47.32 59.87 28.45
N SER A 147 -47.67 59.51 27.21
CA SER A 147 -47.34 60.21 25.95
C SER A 147 -48.22 61.48 25.81
N PRO A 148 -47.94 62.48 24.95
CA PRO A 148 -47.37 62.44 23.58
C PRO A 148 -45.94 62.99 23.44
#